data_AF-A0A951BGK7-F1
#
_entry.id   AF-A0A951BGK7-F1
#
_cell.length_a   1.000
_cell.length_b   1.000
_cell.length_c   1.000
_cell.angle_alpha   90.00
_cell.angle_beta   90.00
_cell.angle_gamma   90.00
#
_symmetry.space_group_name_H-M   'P 1'
#
loop_
_entity.id
_entity.type
_entity.pdbx_description
1 polymer ?
#
loop_
_entity_poly.entity_id
_entity_poly.type
_entity_poly.pdbx_seq_one_letter_code
_entity_poly.pdbx_strand_id
1 'polypeptide(L)'
;FETAVTWDRFEAAHAAITRATADAIRTATGRPGQVTCRFTHVYPDGPAPYFTFHALGRHGALLEQWRAIKKAAGDALLAAGGTITHHHAVGRDHRPWYDRQRPNLFAEALRAAKRVLDPQGVLNPGVLIDP
;
A
#
# COMPACT_ATOMS: atom_id res chain seq x y z
N PHE A 1 7.40 0.88 -2.09
CA PHE A 1 6.07 1.30 -1.63
C PHE A 1 6.24 2.42 -0.63
N GLU A 2 5.18 3.13 -0.29
CA GLU A 2 5.26 4.39 0.43
C GLU A 2 4.01 4.60 1.26
N THR A 3 4.12 5.43 2.29
CA THR A 3 3.06 5.71 3.26
C THR A 3 3.30 7.09 3.88
N ALA A 4 2.32 7.59 4.61
CA ALA A 4 2.49 8.65 5.59
C ALA A 4 2.09 8.13 6.99
N VAL A 5 2.82 8.54 8.01
CA VAL A 5 2.57 8.17 9.41
C VAL A 5 2.95 9.34 10.31
N THR A 6 2.38 9.45 11.51
CA THR A 6 2.70 10.51 12.46
C THR A 6 4.04 10.27 13.17
N TRP A 7 4.68 11.33 13.66
CA TRP A 7 5.99 11.23 14.34
C TRP A 7 5.99 10.27 15.53
N ASP A 8 4.95 10.32 16.37
CA ASP A 8 4.81 9.47 17.57
C ASP A 8 4.75 7.98 17.24
N ARG A 9 4.39 7.61 15.99
CA ARG A 9 4.27 6.22 15.54
C ARG A 9 5.41 5.78 14.64
N PHE A 10 6.19 6.70 14.08
CA PHE A 10 7.12 6.41 13.00
C PHE A 10 8.11 5.29 13.34
N GLU A 11 8.75 5.35 14.52
CA GLU A 11 9.78 4.38 14.90
C GLU A 11 9.21 2.95 14.96
N ALA A 12 8.09 2.78 15.66
CA ALA A 12 7.40 1.51 15.78
C ALA A 12 6.89 1.00 14.41
N ALA A 13 6.32 1.90 13.60
CA ALA A 13 5.84 1.59 12.25
C ALA A 13 7.00 1.12 11.36
N HIS A 14 8.10 1.88 11.28
CA HIS A 14 9.27 1.53 10.49
C HIS A 14 9.81 0.15 10.86
N ALA A 15 9.95 -0.14 12.15
CA ALA A 15 10.44 -1.42 12.62
C ALA A 15 9.48 -2.57 12.25
N ALA A 16 8.17 -2.39 12.43
CA ALA A 16 7.16 -3.40 12.11
C ALA A 16 7.06 -3.67 10.60
N ILE A 17 7.00 -2.62 9.77
CA ILE A 17 6.89 -2.71 8.31
C ILE A 17 8.13 -3.36 7.71
N THR A 18 9.32 -2.98 8.19
CA THR A 18 10.60 -3.54 7.72
C THR A 18 10.68 -5.03 8.03
N ARG A 19 10.36 -5.44 9.27
CA ARG A 19 10.34 -6.85 9.67
C ARG A 19 9.33 -7.65 8.84
N ALA A 20 8.08 -7.21 8.78
CA ALA A 20 7.02 -7.91 8.05
C ALA A 20 7.37 -8.09 6.57
N THR A 21 7.94 -7.07 5.93
CA THR A 21 8.37 -7.14 4.53
C THR A 21 9.55 -8.11 4.35
N ALA A 22 10.54 -8.06 5.24
CA ALA A 22 11.71 -8.95 5.19
C ALA A 22 11.33 -10.42 5.45
N ASP A 23 10.41 -10.68 6.37
CA ASP A 23 9.84 -12.00 6.64
C ASP A 23 9.08 -12.52 5.42
N ALA A 24 8.21 -11.70 4.83
CA ALA A 24 7.47 -12.07 3.64
C ALA A 24 8.39 -12.39 2.45
N ILE A 25 9.51 -11.68 2.29
CA ILE A 25 10.54 -12.01 1.29
C ILE A 25 11.09 -13.42 1.55
N ARG A 26 11.48 -13.73 2.79
CA ARG A 26 12.01 -15.05 3.15
C ARG A 26 10.99 -16.14 2.88
N THR A 27 9.75 -15.97 3.30
CA THR A 27 8.67 -16.94 3.08
C THR A 27 8.39 -17.15 1.60
N ALA A 28 8.29 -16.08 0.81
CA ALA A 28 7.94 -16.18 -0.61
C ALA A 28 9.08 -16.75 -1.46
N THR A 29 10.33 -16.41 -1.16
CA THR A 29 11.50 -16.70 -2.01
C THR A 29 12.43 -17.79 -1.48
N GLY A 30 12.26 -18.19 -0.22
CA GLY A 30 13.13 -19.15 0.48
C GLY A 30 14.51 -18.58 0.85
N ARG A 31 14.72 -17.27 0.72
CA ARG A 31 16.03 -16.62 0.94
C ARG A 31 15.86 -15.18 1.45
N PRO A 32 16.87 -14.59 2.11
CA PRO A 32 16.80 -13.19 2.51
C PRO A 32 16.79 -12.25 1.29
N GLY A 33 16.25 -11.04 1.50
CA GLY A 33 16.40 -9.91 0.61
C GLY A 33 16.70 -8.63 1.39
N GLN A 34 16.61 -7.49 0.74
CA GLN A 34 16.82 -6.19 1.36
C GLN A 34 15.51 -5.39 1.40
N VAL A 35 15.31 -4.68 2.50
CA VAL A 35 14.29 -3.65 2.66
C VAL A 35 15.00 -2.39 3.13
N THR A 36 14.90 -1.32 2.38
CA THR A 36 15.46 0.00 2.72
C THR A 36 14.35 1.00 2.90
N CYS A 37 14.58 2.04 3.70
CA CYS A 37 13.63 3.12 3.92
C CYS A 37 14.35 4.47 3.86
N ARG A 38 13.70 5.46 3.24
CA ARG A 38 14.13 6.86 3.25
C ARG A 38 12.93 7.78 3.45
N PHE A 39 13.14 8.98 3.98
CA PHE A 39 12.11 10.02 3.92
C PHE A 39 12.19 10.73 2.58
N THR A 40 11.06 10.82 1.89
CA THR A 40 10.96 11.64 0.67
C THR A 40 10.34 13.00 0.98
N HIS A 41 9.49 13.05 2.00
CA HIS A 41 8.88 14.28 2.50
C HIS A 41 8.80 14.24 4.03
N VAL A 42 8.73 15.43 4.62
CA VAL A 42 8.66 15.67 6.06
C VAL A 42 7.61 16.75 6.26
N TYR A 43 6.66 16.50 7.16
CA TYR A 43 5.60 17.44 7.54
C TYR A 43 5.61 17.68 9.04
N PRO A 44 4.95 18.73 9.56
CA PRO A 44 4.86 18.98 10.99
C PRO A 44 4.35 17.76 11.79
N ASP A 45 3.35 17.06 11.24
CA ASP A 45 2.72 15.93 11.94
C ASP A 45 3.43 14.58 11.71
N GLY A 46 4.27 14.45 10.69
CA GLY A 46 4.96 13.19 10.40
C GLY A 46 5.71 13.11 9.07
N PRO A 47 6.47 12.02 8.84
CA PRO A 47 7.18 11.80 7.58
C PRO A 47 6.33 11.07 6.54
N ALA A 48 6.78 11.16 5.27
CA ALA A 48 6.40 10.23 4.21
C ALA A 48 7.56 9.24 3.96
N PRO A 49 7.61 8.10 4.66
CA PRO A 49 8.63 7.08 4.42
C PRO A 49 8.38 6.31 3.11
N TYR A 50 9.46 6.13 2.36
CA TYR A 50 9.51 5.38 1.13
C TYR A 50 10.35 4.12 1.35
N PHE A 51 9.68 2.98 1.31
CA PHE A 51 10.29 1.66 1.43
C PHE A 51 10.60 1.08 0.04
N THR A 52 11.81 0.58 -0.14
CA THR A 52 12.16 -0.22 -1.32
C THR A 52 12.52 -1.61 -0.85
N PHE A 53 12.05 -2.64 -1.57
CA PHE A 53 12.52 -4.00 -1.33
C PHE A 53 13.11 -4.63 -2.58
N HIS A 54 14.14 -5.46 -2.38
CA HIS A 54 14.80 -6.22 -3.43
C HIS A 54 14.98 -7.66 -2.95
N ALA A 55 14.66 -8.62 -3.82
CA ALA A 55 14.82 -10.03 -3.53
C ALA A 55 15.11 -10.79 -4.82
N LEU A 56 15.92 -11.85 -4.70
CA LEU A 56 16.10 -12.80 -5.79
C LEU A 56 14.91 -13.77 -5.80
N GLY A 57 13.95 -13.51 -6.68
CA GLY A 57 12.75 -14.33 -6.83
C GLY A 57 13.03 -15.68 -7.51
N ARG A 58 12.05 -16.59 -7.43
CA ARG A 58 12.06 -17.87 -8.14
C ARG A 58 11.45 -17.66 -9.52
N HIS A 59 12.18 -18.06 -10.55
CA HIS A 59 11.68 -18.00 -11.92
C HIS A 59 10.38 -18.80 -12.06
N GLY A 60 9.42 -18.30 -12.85
CA GLY A 60 8.08 -18.88 -12.99
C GLY A 60 7.09 -18.53 -11.86
N ALA A 61 7.54 -17.95 -10.73
CA ALA A 61 6.67 -17.58 -9.60
C ALA A 61 6.77 -16.09 -9.21
N LEU A 62 7.47 -15.26 -9.99
CA LEU A 62 7.81 -13.89 -9.61
C LEU A 62 6.59 -13.02 -9.26
N LEU A 63 5.51 -13.13 -10.03
CA LEU A 63 4.30 -12.34 -9.79
C LEU A 63 3.59 -12.75 -8.51
N GLU A 64 3.47 -14.06 -8.25
CA GLU A 64 2.89 -14.60 -7.01
C GLU A 64 3.71 -14.16 -5.79
N GLN A 65 5.03 -14.32 -5.87
CA GLN A 65 5.95 -13.91 -4.81
C GLN A 65 5.88 -12.41 -4.54
N TRP A 66 5.89 -11.60 -5.59
CA TRP A 66 5.75 -10.14 -5.47
C TRP A 66 4.41 -9.77 -4.83
N ARG A 67 3.30 -10.40 -5.23
CA ARG A 67 1.98 -10.16 -4.64
C ARG A 67 1.94 -10.53 -3.15
N ALA A 68 2.53 -11.66 -2.76
CA ALA A 68 2.60 -12.09 -1.36
C ALA A 68 3.39 -11.07 -0.51
N ILE A 69 4.55 -10.63 -0.99
CA ILE A 69 5.39 -9.62 -0.31
C ILE A 69 4.65 -8.28 -0.23
N LYS A 70 4.08 -7.82 -1.34
CA LYS A 70 3.32 -6.55 -1.42
C LYS A 70 2.11 -6.55 -0.50
N LYS A 71 1.39 -7.69 -0.42
CA LYS A 71 0.27 -7.86 0.51
C LYS A 71 0.71 -7.75 1.96
N ALA A 72 1.76 -8.48 2.36
CA ALA A 72 2.29 -8.42 3.72
C ALA A 72 2.75 -7.01 4.09
N ALA A 73 3.41 -6.30 3.17
CA ALA A 73 3.78 -4.90 3.35
C ALA A 73 2.55 -3.99 3.54
N GLY A 74 1.53 -4.11 2.69
CA GLY A 74 0.29 -3.34 2.80
C GLY A 74 -0.48 -3.61 4.11
N ASP A 75 -0.55 -4.88 4.53
CA ASP A 75 -1.15 -5.27 5.80
C ASP A 75 -0.40 -4.65 6.99
N ALA A 76 0.93 -4.65 6.95
CA ALA A 76 1.77 -4.03 7.96
C ALA A 76 1.62 -2.50 8.00
N LEU A 77 1.52 -1.83 6.83
CA LEU A 77 1.22 -0.39 6.76
C LEU A 77 -0.08 -0.06 7.50
N LEU A 78 -1.15 -0.79 7.16
CA LEU A 78 -2.45 -0.56 7.76
C LEU A 78 -2.46 -0.83 9.26
N ALA A 79 -1.84 -1.93 9.71
CA ALA A 79 -1.75 -2.28 11.13
C ALA A 79 -0.93 -1.27 11.94
N ALA A 80 0.12 -0.69 11.34
CA ALA A 80 0.93 0.35 11.96
C ALA A 80 0.26 1.74 11.97
N GLY A 81 -0.94 1.87 11.40
CA GLY A 81 -1.67 3.13 11.29
C GLY A 81 -1.10 4.10 10.24
N GLY A 82 -0.31 3.60 9.29
CA GLY A 82 0.14 4.37 8.13
C GLY A 82 -0.90 4.38 7.01
N THR A 83 -0.88 5.39 6.16
CA THR A 83 -1.72 5.41 4.94
C THR A 83 -1.28 4.35 3.94
N ILE A 84 -2.18 3.77 3.13
CA ILE A 84 -1.77 2.81 2.10
C ILE A 84 -0.93 3.46 0.98
N THR A 85 -1.11 4.76 0.80
CA THR A 85 -0.37 5.59 -0.15
C THR A 85 -0.26 7.01 0.40
N HIS A 86 0.86 7.67 0.13
CA HIS A 86 1.01 9.11 0.27
C HIS A 86 0.91 9.80 -1.11
N HIS A 87 1.51 9.22 -2.17
CA HIS A 87 1.52 9.85 -3.51
C HIS A 87 1.40 8.89 -4.71
N HIS A 88 1.54 7.56 -4.54
CA HIS A 88 1.35 6.63 -5.66
C HIS A 88 -0.11 6.44 -6.09
N ALA A 89 -1.05 6.98 -5.32
CA ALA A 89 -2.49 6.77 -5.46
C ALA A 89 -2.92 5.31 -5.22
N VAL A 90 -4.23 5.07 -5.32
CA VAL A 90 -4.83 3.81 -4.88
C VAL A 90 -4.78 2.75 -5.99
N GLY A 91 -5.40 3.04 -7.14
CA GLY A 91 -5.52 2.07 -8.23
C GLY A 91 -6.18 0.75 -7.80
N ARG A 92 -5.98 -0.31 -8.58
CA ARG A 92 -6.44 -1.67 -8.21
C ARG A 92 -5.53 -2.30 -7.16
N ASP A 93 -4.24 -1.93 -7.16
CA ASP A 93 -3.22 -2.55 -6.31
C ASP A 93 -3.41 -2.23 -4.83
N HIS A 94 -3.78 -0.99 -4.49
CA HIS A 94 -3.95 -0.57 -3.09
C HIS A 94 -5.42 -0.56 -2.60
N ARG A 95 -6.38 -0.79 -3.50
CA ARG A 95 -7.82 -0.72 -3.18
C ARG A 95 -8.24 -1.55 -1.95
N PRO A 96 -7.77 -2.80 -1.76
CA PRO A 96 -8.20 -3.60 -0.61
C PRO A 96 -7.91 -2.95 0.76
N TRP A 97 -6.84 -2.15 0.86
CA TRP A 97 -6.54 -1.41 2.09
C TRP A 97 -7.19 -0.03 2.11
N TYR A 98 -7.26 0.65 0.97
CA TYR A 98 -7.96 1.94 0.86
C TYR A 98 -9.44 1.81 1.29
N ASP A 99 -10.13 0.75 0.86
CA ASP A 99 -11.52 0.52 1.22
C ASP A 99 -11.70 0.32 2.74
N ARG A 100 -10.64 -0.10 3.46
CA ARG A 100 -10.62 -0.22 4.93
C ARG A 100 -10.25 1.09 5.63
N GLN A 101 -9.52 1.99 4.96
CA GLN A 101 -9.09 3.28 5.50
C GLN A 101 -10.12 4.39 5.26
N ARG A 102 -10.85 4.32 4.15
CA ARG A 102 -11.83 5.32 3.74
C ARG A 102 -13.17 5.12 4.47
N PRO A 103 -13.79 6.18 5.02
CA PRO A 103 -15.17 6.13 5.51
C PRO A 103 -16.20 5.81 4.42
N ASN A 104 -17.24 5.04 4.76
CA ASN A 104 -18.30 4.66 3.81
C ASN A 104 -19.00 5.87 3.14
N LEU A 105 -19.25 6.95 3.88
CA LEU A 105 -19.86 8.15 3.33
C LEU A 105 -19.03 8.77 2.20
N PHE A 106 -17.70 8.77 2.33
CA PHE A 106 -16.81 9.25 1.26
C PHE A 106 -16.88 8.33 0.02
N ALA A 107 -17.05 7.02 0.23
CA ALA A 107 -17.26 6.08 -0.86
C ALA A 107 -18.55 6.39 -1.63
N GLU A 108 -19.64 6.68 -0.94
CA GLU A 108 -20.93 7.02 -1.54
C GLU A 108 -20.87 8.32 -2.36
N ALA A 109 -20.22 9.35 -1.82
CA ALA A 109 -20.00 10.60 -2.55
C ALA A 109 -19.23 10.38 -3.86
N LEU A 110 -18.14 9.60 -3.82
CA LEU A 110 -17.37 9.27 -5.03
C LEU A 110 -18.18 8.45 -6.04
N ARG A 111 -18.99 7.48 -5.57
CA ARG A 111 -19.88 6.70 -6.44
C ARG A 111 -20.93 7.59 -7.10
N ALA A 112 -21.51 8.53 -6.37
CA ALA A 112 -22.48 9.47 -6.92
C ALA A 112 -21.85 10.36 -8.00
N ALA A 113 -20.67 10.93 -7.73
CA ALA A 113 -19.94 11.71 -8.72
C ALA A 113 -19.61 10.89 -9.98
N LYS A 114 -19.13 9.65 -9.82
CA LYS A 114 -18.85 8.75 -10.95
C LYS A 114 -20.08 8.46 -11.80
N ARG A 115 -21.23 8.19 -11.18
CA ARG A 115 -22.49 7.94 -11.92
C ARG A 115 -22.95 9.15 -12.73
N VAL A 116 -22.77 10.37 -12.20
CA VAL A 116 -23.16 11.60 -12.90
C VAL A 116 -22.20 11.92 -14.05
N LEU A 117 -20.89 11.80 -13.81
CA LEU A 117 -19.86 12.19 -14.77
C LEU A 117 -19.54 11.10 -15.81
N ASP A 118 -19.82 9.84 -15.50
CA ASP A 118 -19.59 8.69 -16.38
C ASP A 118 -20.76 7.68 -16.27
N PRO A 119 -21.96 8.05 -16.74
CA PRO A 119 -23.16 7.22 -16.62
C PRO A 119 -23.07 5.90 -17.39
N GLN A 120 -22.18 5.80 -18.37
CA GLN A 120 -21.94 4.59 -19.16
C GLN A 120 -20.76 3.76 -18.64
N GLY A 121 -20.04 4.22 -17.62
CA GLY A 121 -18.94 3.49 -17.00
C GLY A 121 -17.71 3.30 -17.89
N VAL A 122 -17.50 4.14 -18.90
CA VAL A 122 -16.42 3.96 -19.90
C VAL A 122 -15.04 4.38 -19.40
N LEU A 123 -14.98 5.28 -18.41
CA LEU A 123 -13.72 5.85 -17.91
C LEU A 123 -13.08 4.90 -16.87
N ASN A 124 -12.29 3.95 -17.36
CA ASN A 124 -11.47 2.99 -16.59
C ASN A 124 -12.27 2.23 -15.50
N PRO A 125 -13.18 1.32 -15.90
CA PRO A 125 -14.10 0.63 -15.00
C PRO A 125 -13.37 -0.26 -13.98
N GLY A 126 -13.93 -0.37 -12.77
CA GLY A 126 -13.46 -1.30 -11.73
C GLY A 126 -12.14 -0.92 -11.05
N VAL A 127 -11.71 0.35 -11.11
CA VAL A 127 -10.51 0.78 -10.36
C VAL A 127 -10.82 1.07 -8.90
N LEU A 128 -11.74 2.00 -8.63
CA LEU A 128 -12.15 2.41 -7.28
C LEU A 128 -13.62 2.10 -6.99
N ILE A 129 -14.42 2.00 -8.04
CA ILE A 129 -15.85 1.78 -8.00
C ILE A 129 -16.10 0.57 -8.89
N ASP A 130 -16.83 -0.41 -8.35
CA ASP A 130 -17.21 -1.60 -9.09
C ASP A 130 -18.15 -1.24 -10.24
N PRO A 131 -18.11 -1.99 -11.37
CA PRO A 131 -18.99 -1.75 -12.52
C PRO A 131 -20.48 -1.82 -12.17
#